data_AF-A0A1V6BDY2-F1
#
_entry.id   AF-A0A1V6BDY2-F1
#
_cell.length_a   1.000
_cell.length_b   1.000
_cell.length_c   1.000
_cell.angle_alpha   90.00
_cell.angle_beta   90.00
_cell.angle_gamma   90.00
#
_symmetry.space_group_name_H-M   'P 1'
#
loop_
_entity.id
_entity.type
_entity.pdbx_description
1 polymer ?
#
loop_
_entity_poly.entity_id
_entity_poly.type
_entity_poly.pdbx_seq_one_letter_code
_entity_poly.pdbx_strand_id
1 'polypeptide(L)' 'MKKDKKDKQTKKKFIEKRTRADNLNEFIVRNAPTKTWWGKLILIIILVGFVLLPLIGLLFLLFS' A
#
# COMPACT_ATOMS: atom_id res chain seq x y z
N MET A 1 29.53 21.38 25.49
CA MET A 1 28.75 20.16 25.22
C MET A 1 27.32 20.56 24.82
N LYS A 2 27.05 20.79 23.53
CA LYS A 2 25.68 21.06 23.03
C LYS A 2 25.07 19.72 22.66
N LYS A 3 23.98 19.34 23.35
CA LYS A 3 23.21 18.12 23.08
C LYS A 3 22.50 18.27 21.74
N ASP A 4 22.92 17.50 20.75
CA ASP A 4 22.20 17.32 19.49
C ASP A 4 20.81 16.74 19.78
N LYS A 5 19.79 17.60 19.67
CA LYS A 5 18.40 17.17 19.67
C LYS A 5 18.19 16.36 18.39
N LYS A 6 18.23 15.03 18.51
CA LYS A 6 17.72 14.10 17.48
C LYS A 6 16.28 14.48 17.19
N ASP A 7 16.10 15.15 16.05
CA ASP A 7 14.80 15.48 15.50
C ASP A 7 14.08 14.16 15.23
N LYS A 8 13.11 13.84 16.09
CA LYS A 8 12.29 12.64 15.95
C LYS A 8 11.46 12.85 14.69
N GLN A 9 11.89 12.28 13.57
CA GLN A 9 11.09 12.14 12.37
C GLN A 9 9.79 11.41 12.75
N THR A 10 8.76 12.20 13.04
CA THR A 10 7.40 11.72 13.27
C THR A 10 6.96 11.08 11.97
N LYS A 11 6.86 9.75 11.96
CA LYS A 11 6.33 8.99 10.82
C LYS A 11 4.98 9.60 10.45
N LYS A 12 4.90 10.27 9.30
CA LYS A 12 3.67 10.90 8.80
C LYS A 12 2.58 9.83 8.69
N LYS A 13 1.39 10.10 9.22
CA LYS A 13 0.28 9.16 9.25
C LYS A 13 -0.22 8.90 7.82
N PHE A 14 -0.68 7.67 7.54
CA PHE A 14 -1.18 7.27 6.22
C PHE A 14 -2.40 8.08 5.78
N ILE A 15 -3.25 8.43 6.75
CA ILE A 15 -4.41 9.32 6.59
C ILE A 15 -4.15 10.53 7.48
N GLU A 16 -4.13 11.71 6.86
CA GLU A 16 -4.10 12.97 7.59
C GLU A 16 -5.43 13.69 7.43
N LYS A 17 -6.06 13.99 8.57
CA LYS A 17 -7.22 14.86 8.64
C LYS A 17 -6.71 16.31 8.69
N ARG A 18 -7.05 17.11 7.68
CA ARG A 18 -6.82 18.56 7.72
C ARG A 18 -8.17 19.26 7.80
N THR A 19 -8.30 20.19 8.72
CA THR A 19 -9.43 21.13 8.74
C THR A 19 -9.05 22.33 7.88
N ARG A 20 -9.78 22.57 6.80
CA ARG A 20 -9.60 23.78 5.97
C ARG A 20 -10.04 25.03 6.75
N ALA A 21 -9.63 26.21 6.27
CA ALA A 21 -10.06 27.50 6.79
C ALA A 21 -11.60 27.63 6.81
N ASP A 22 -12.29 26.92 5.94
CA ASP A 22 -13.76 26.87 5.83
C ASP A 22 -14.42 25.87 6.80
N ASN A 23 -13.71 25.39 7.83
CA ASN A 23 -14.16 24.37 8.80
C ASN A 23 -14.53 23.00 8.20
N LEU A 24 -14.27 22.76 6.92
CA LEU A 24 -14.46 21.45 6.28
C LEU A 24 -13.33 20.49 6.63
N ASN A 25 -13.69 19.26 6.97
CA ASN A 25 -12.75 18.19 7.28
C ASN A 25 -12.34 17.47 5.99
N GLU A 26 -11.07 17.58 5.60
CA GLU A 26 -10.50 16.84 4.47
C GLU A 26 -9.64 15.68 4.94
N PHE A 27 -9.82 14.52 4.31
CA PHE A 27 -9.01 13.34 4.55
C PHE A 27 -8.04 13.16 3.37
N ILE A 28 -6.77 13.38 3.63
CA ILE A 28 -5.72 13.21 2.61
C ILE A 28 -5.09 11.83 2.81
N VAL A 29 -5.30 10.94 1.84
CA VAL A 29 -4.60 9.65 1.76
C VAL A 29 -3.28 9.89 1.02
N ARG A 30 -2.18 9.95 1.76
CA ARG A 30 -0.89 10.40 1.20
C ARG A 30 -0.20 9.35 0.33
N ASN A 31 -0.41 8.06 0.62
CA ASN A 31 0.32 6.98 -0.05
C ASN A 31 -0.64 6.14 -0.89
N ALA A 32 -0.49 6.21 -2.22
CA ALA A 32 -1.16 5.27 -3.12
C ALA A 32 -0.69 3.84 -2.80
N PRO A 33 -1.61 2.86 -2.70
CA PRO A 33 -1.25 1.47 -2.37
C PRO A 33 -0.19 0.90 -3.33
N THR A 34 -0.26 1.27 -4.61
CA THR A 34 0.69 0.89 -5.67
C THR A 34 2.13 1.35 -5.42
N LYS A 35 2.33 2.40 -4.61
CA LYS A 35 3.66 2.90 -4.25
C LYS A 35 4.20 2.25 -2.97
N THR A 36 3.36 1.59 -2.18
CA THR A 36 3.78 0.91 -0.94
C THR A 36 4.41 -0.44 -1.25
N TRP A 37 5.45 -0.85 -0.50
CA TRP A 37 6.12 -2.14 -0.69
C TRP A 37 5.15 -3.32 -0.51
N TRP A 38 4.32 -3.27 0.54
CA TRP A 38 3.25 -4.24 0.78
C TRP A 38 2.22 -4.27 -0.34
N GLY A 39 1.78 -3.10 -0.82
CA GLY A 39 0.83 -3.04 -1.93
C GLY A 39 1.40 -3.61 -3.22
N LYS A 40 2.70 -3.39 -3.52
CA LYS A 40 3.38 -4.03 -4.65
C LYS A 40 3.45 -5.56 -4.51
N LEU A 41 3.78 -6.05 -3.31
CA LEU A 41 3.84 -7.50 -3.04
C LEU A 41 2.48 -8.16 -3.29
N ILE A 42 1.40 -7.56 -2.77
CA ILE A 42 0.03 -8.04 -2.98
C ILE A 42 -0.31 -8.05 -4.48
N LEU A 43 0.05 -6.98 -5.20
CA LEU A 43 -0.22 -6.85 -6.63
C LEU A 43 0.49 -7.95 -7.44
N ILE A 44 1.74 -8.28 -7.08
CA ILE A 44 2.49 -9.38 -7.68
C ILE A 44 1.81 -10.72 -7.40
N ILE A 45 1.38 -10.98 -6.17
CA ILE A 45 0.70 -12.23 -5.81
C ILE A 45 -0.60 -12.40 -6.62
N ILE A 46 -1.39 -11.33 -6.74
CA ILE A 46 -2.63 -11.36 -7.54
C ILE A 46 -2.31 -11.65 -9.00
N LEU A 47 -1.30 -10.98 -9.57
CA LEU A 47 -0.91 -11.18 -10.97
C LEU A 47 -0.43 -12.61 -11.23
N VAL A 48 0.43 -13.14 -10.35
CA VAL A 48 0.92 -14.51 -10.43
C VAL A 48 -0.22 -15.52 -10.30
N GLY A 49 -1.13 -15.30 -9.35
CA GLY A 49 -2.32 -16.13 -9.19
C GLY A 49 -3.19 -16.13 -10.45
N PHE A 50 -3.39 -14.97 -11.07
CA PHE A 50 -4.18 -14.83 -12.30
C PHE A 50 -3.60 -15.60 -13.49
N VAL A 51 -2.27 -15.78 -13.54
CA VAL A 51 -1.60 -16.56 -14.58
C VAL A 51 -1.55 -18.05 -14.23
N LEU A 52 -1.23 -18.39 -12.97
CA LEU A 52 -1.05 -19.77 -12.54
C LEU A 52 -2.37 -20.54 -12.40
N LEU A 53 -3.43 -19.92 -11.88
CA LEU A 53 -4.74 -20.57 -11.73
C LEU A 53 -5.28 -21.17 -13.04
N PRO A 54 -5.36 -20.43 -14.16
CA PRO A 54 -5.87 -21.00 -15.41
C PRO A 54 -4.94 -22.08 -15.96
N LEU A 55 -3.62 -21.96 -15.81
CA LEU A 55 -2.66 -23.00 -16.20
C LEU A 55 -2.87 -24.30 -15.43
N ILE A 56 -3.03 -24.21 -14.11
CA ILE A 56 -3.29 -25.38 -13.25
C ILE A 56 -4.67 -25.97 -13.57
N GLY A 57 -5.68 -25.13 -13.77
CA GLY A 57 -7.02 -25.57 -14.15
C GLY A 57 -7.04 -26.30 -15.51
N LEU A 58 -6.26 -25.82 -16.48
CA LEU A 58 -6.12 -26.44 -17.79
C LEU A 58 -5.36 -27.77 -17.70
N LEU A 59 -4.28 -27.84 -16.92
CA LEU A 59 -3.57 -29.09 -16.64
C LEU A 59 -4.48 -30.11 -15.96
N PHE A 60 -5.26 -29.69 -14.98
CA PHE A 60 -6.22 -30.56 -14.31
C PHE A 60 -7.24 -31.11 -15.31
N LEU A 61 -7.84 -30.26 -16.14
CA LEU A 61 -8.81 -30.69 -17.15
C LEU A 61 -8.21 -31.61 -18.23
N LEU A 62 -6.93 -31.47 -18.55
CA LEU A 62 -6.27 -32.29 -19.57
C LEU A 62 -5.85 -33.67 -19.03
N PHE A 63 -5.57 -33.78 -17.73
CA PHE A 63 -5.03 -34.98 -17.10
C PHE A 63 -6.00 -35.68 -16.11
N SER A 64 -7.16 -35.08 -15.81
CA SER A 64 -8.27 -35.72 -15.09
C SER A 64 -9.22 -36.41 -16.07
#